data_AF-Q19AM1-F1
#
_entry.id   AF-Q19AM1-F1
#
_cell.length_a   1.000
_cell.length_b   1.000
_cell.length_c   1.000
_cell.angle_alpha   90.00
_cell.angle_beta   90.00
_cell.angle_gamma   90.00
#
_symmetry.space_group_name_H-M   'P 1'
#
loop_
_entity.id
_entity.type
_entity.pdbx_description
1 polymer ?
#
loop_
_entity_poly.entity_id
_entity_poly.type
_entity_poly.pdbx_seq_one_letter_code
_entity_poly.pdbx_strand_id
1 'polypeptide(L)'
;DGTIEHLGRIDHQVKIRGFRVELGEIESVLASHQAVRECAVVAREIAGHTQLVGYIIAKDTLNLSFDKLEPILRQYSEAVLPEYMIPTR
;
A
#
# COMPACT_ATOMS: atom_id res chain seq x y z
N ASP A 1 10.00 -29.79 7.20
CA ASP A 1 9.84 -29.01 8.45
C ASP A 1 9.88 -27.54 8.14
N GLY A 2 8.75 -27.04 7.61
CA GLY A 2 8.59 -25.69 7.10
C GLY A 2 8.40 -24.69 8.22
N THR A 3 9.47 -24.44 8.96
CA THR A 3 9.55 -23.35 9.93
C THR A 3 9.45 -22.05 9.14
N ILE A 4 8.25 -21.48 9.06
CA ILE A 4 8.10 -20.07 8.75
C ILE A 4 8.70 -19.35 9.95
N GLU A 5 9.97 -18.96 9.81
CA GLU A 5 10.58 -18.00 10.71
C GLU A 5 9.81 -16.69 10.54
N HIS A 6 9.00 -16.36 11.55
CA HIS A 6 8.49 -15.01 11.74
C HIS A 6 9.68 -14.10 12.04
N LEU A 7 10.34 -13.62 10.98
CA LEU A 7 11.31 -12.53 11.05
C LEU A 7 10.60 -11.32 11.63
N GLY A 8 10.87 -11.03 12.90
CA GLY A 8 10.34 -9.87 13.59
C GLY A 8 10.67 -8.56 12.85
N ARG A 9 9.66 -7.70 12.74
CA ARG A 9 9.75 -6.26 12.46
C ARG A 9 10.64 -5.84 11.28
N ILE A 10 10.10 -6.00 10.06
CA ILE A 10 10.51 -5.23 8.86
C ILE A 10 9.46 -4.13 8.62
N ASP A 11 9.03 -3.41 9.66
CA ASP A 11 8.17 -2.26 9.45
C ASP A 11 9.04 -1.14 8.85
N HIS A 12 8.90 -0.89 7.54
CA HIS A 12 9.44 0.29 6.87
C HIS A 12 8.69 1.52 7.39
N GLN A 13 9.04 1.92 8.60
CA GLN A 13 8.55 3.08 9.31
C GLN A 13 9.09 4.35 8.67
N VAL A 14 8.22 5.20 8.16
CA VAL A 14 8.61 6.43 7.44
C VAL A 14 7.95 7.65 8.06
N LYS A 15 8.63 8.81 7.96
CA LYS A 15 8.05 10.09 8.35
C LYS A 15 7.53 10.82 7.12
N ILE A 16 6.24 11.13 7.11
CA ILE A 16 5.59 11.85 6.01
C ILE A 16 4.87 13.04 6.61
N ARG A 17 5.29 14.26 6.29
CA ARG A 17 4.66 15.52 6.78
C ARG A 17 4.50 15.55 8.31
N GLY A 18 5.45 14.99 9.05
CA GLY A 18 5.42 14.91 10.52
C GLY A 18 4.69 13.68 11.08
N PHE A 19 3.99 12.91 10.25
CA PHE A 19 3.31 11.67 10.66
C PHE A 19 4.27 10.48 10.59
N ARG A 20 4.19 9.62 11.61
CA ARG A 20 4.87 8.33 11.65
C ARG A 20 3.96 7.32 10.97
N VAL A 21 4.35 6.85 9.79
CA VAL A 21 3.54 5.96 8.94
C VAL A 21 4.18 4.58 8.92
N GLU A 22 3.37 3.54 9.10
CA GLU A 22 3.76 2.15 8.97
C GLU A 22 3.32 1.64 7.60
N LEU A 23 4.28 1.47 6.67
CA LEU A 23 3.94 1.06 5.30
C LEU A 23 3.24 -0.31 5.24
N GLY A 24 3.60 -1.22 6.17
CA GLY A 24 2.97 -2.53 6.29
C GLY A 24 1.47 -2.47 6.64
N GLU A 25 1.00 -1.41 7.31
CA GLU A 25 -0.44 -1.20 7.56
C GLU A 25 -1.17 -0.92 6.25
N ILE A 26 -0.60 -0.04 5.41
CA ILE A 26 -1.15 0.32 4.10
C ILE A 26 -1.14 -0.90 3.18
N GLU A 27 -0.04 -1.64 3.15
CA GLU A 27 0.07 -2.90 2.39
C GLU A 27 -0.96 -3.93 2.85
N SER A 28 -1.17 -4.07 4.16
CA SER A 28 -2.17 -4.99 4.71
C SER A 28 -3.59 -4.63 4.29
N VAL A 29 -3.92 -3.33 4.30
CA VAL A 29 -5.21 -2.83 3.79
C VAL A 29 -5.35 -3.15 2.30
N LEU A 30 -4.37 -2.76 1.48
CA LEU A 30 -4.43 -3.01 0.03
C LEU A 30 -4.53 -4.50 -0.30
N ALA A 31 -3.73 -5.35 0.34
CA ALA A 31 -3.72 -6.80 0.14
C ALA A 31 -5.04 -7.47 0.55
N SER A 32 -5.80 -6.86 1.47
CA SER A 32 -7.12 -7.38 1.87
C SER A 32 -8.21 -7.12 0.84
N HIS A 33 -7.99 -6.22 -0.13
CA HIS A 33 -8.96 -5.97 -1.19
C HIS A 33 -8.98 -7.13 -2.20
N GLN A 34 -10.19 -7.61 -2.55
CA GLN A 34 -10.37 -8.80 -3.37
C GLN A 34 -9.68 -8.75 -4.74
N ALA A 35 -9.43 -7.56 -5.28
CA ALA A 35 -8.79 -7.36 -6.58
C ALA A 35 -7.26 -7.40 -6.56
N VAL A 36 -6.63 -7.32 -5.38
CA VAL A 36 -5.18 -7.29 -5.22
C VAL A 36 -4.66 -8.72 -5.02
N ARG A 37 -3.68 -9.11 -5.82
CA ARG A 37 -2.92 -10.36 -5.65
C ARG A 37 -1.74 -10.13 -4.71
N GLU A 38 -0.95 -9.12 -5.00
CA GLU A 38 0.22 -8.70 -4.25
C GLU A 38 0.33 -7.18 -4.29
N CYS A 39 0.94 -6.59 -3.27
CA CYS A 39 1.24 -5.17 -3.24
C CYS A 39 2.50 -4.86 -2.45
N ALA A 40 3.11 -3.73 -2.75
CA ALA A 40 4.15 -3.12 -1.94
C ALA A 40 3.93 -1.60 -1.90
N VAL A 41 4.18 -0.97 -0.77
CA VAL A 41 4.10 0.48 -0.61
C VAL A 41 5.47 1.01 -0.24
N VAL A 42 5.90 2.06 -0.95
CA VAL A 42 7.19 2.71 -0.68
C VAL A 42 6.99 4.20 -0.47
N ALA A 43 7.84 4.78 0.37
CA ALA A 43 7.99 6.22 0.45
C ALA A 43 9.05 6.69 -0.55
N ARG A 44 8.70 7.61 -1.43
CA ARG A 44 9.59 8.17 -2.44
C ARG A 44 9.67 9.67 -2.31
N GLU A 45 10.88 10.22 -2.39
CA GLU A 45 11.05 11.67 -2.53
C GLU A 45 10.80 12.10 -3.97
N ILE A 46 9.85 13.01 -4.16
CA ILE A 46 9.48 13.59 -5.45
C ILE A 46 9.39 15.10 -5.25
N ALA A 47 10.21 15.85 -6.00
CA ALA A 47 10.27 17.31 -5.92
C ALA A 47 10.47 17.86 -4.48
N GLY A 48 11.27 17.17 -3.65
CA GLY A 48 11.53 17.57 -2.27
C GLY A 48 10.44 17.19 -1.26
N HIS A 49 9.43 16.41 -1.68
CA HIS A 49 8.38 15.92 -0.80
C HIS A 49 8.35 14.39 -0.80
N THR A 50 8.24 13.81 0.39
CA THR A 50 7.97 12.37 0.54
C THR A 50 6.52 12.08 0.15
N GLN A 51 6.33 11.15 -0.78
CA GLN A 51 5.04 10.65 -1.25
C GLN A 51 4.97 9.13 -1.09
N LEU A 52 3.77 8.63 -0.84
CA LEU A 52 3.49 7.19 -0.84
C LEU A 52 3.15 6.75 -2.26
N VAL A 53 3.82 5.67 -2.70
CA VAL A 53 3.61 5.02 -4.00
C VAL A 53 3.24 3.56 -3.75
N GLY A 54 2.13 3.11 -4.32
CA GLY A 54 1.66 1.73 -4.23
C GLY A 54 1.93 0.96 -5.53
N TYR A 55 2.71 -0.10 -5.45
CA TYR A 55 2.87 -1.06 -6.53
C TYR A 55 1.86 -2.19 -6.34
N ILE A 56 0.99 -2.40 -7.32
CA ILE A 56 -0.11 -3.35 -7.24
C ILE A 56 0.00 -4.39 -8.35
N ILE A 57 -0.12 -5.65 -7.97
CA ILE A 57 -0.38 -6.76 -8.90
C ILE A 57 -1.86 -7.12 -8.75
N ALA A 58 -2.64 -6.92 -9.81
CA ALA A 58 -4.06 -7.28 -9.82
C ALA A 58 -4.24 -8.80 -9.95
N LYS A 59 -5.38 -9.32 -9.49
CA LYS A 59 -5.78 -10.70 -9.81
C LYS A 59 -6.21 -10.78 -11.28
N ASP A 60 -5.59 -11.70 -12.01
CA ASP A 60 -5.83 -11.92 -13.45
C ASP A 60 -7.31 -12.21 -13.78
N THR A 61 -8.05 -12.76 -12.83
CA THR A 61 -9.47 -13.12 -12.98
C THR A 61 -10.40 -11.94 -13.22
N LEU A 62 -10.00 -10.72 -12.85
CA LEU A 62 -10.88 -9.55 -12.93
C LEU A 62 -10.69 -8.74 -14.22
N ASN A 63 -9.62 -9.00 -14.99
CA ASN A 63 -9.28 -8.28 -16.23
C ASN A 63 -9.45 -6.75 -16.10
N LEU A 64 -9.01 -6.19 -14.97
CA LEU A 64 -9.13 -4.76 -14.67
C LEU A 64 -7.90 -4.02 -15.20
N SER A 65 -8.15 -2.94 -15.95
CA SER A 65 -7.11 -1.97 -16.27
C SER A 65 -6.76 -1.12 -15.05
N PHE A 66 -5.55 -0.56 -15.04
CA PHE A 66 -5.08 0.31 -13.95
C PHE A 66 -6.04 1.48 -13.69
N ASP A 67 -6.54 2.14 -14.75
CA ASP A 67 -7.47 3.28 -14.65
C ASP A 67 -8.79 2.94 -13.92
N LYS A 68 -9.16 1.66 -13.86
CA LYS A 68 -10.32 1.19 -13.11
C LYS A 68 -9.96 0.75 -11.70
N LEU A 69 -8.76 0.17 -11.52
CA LEU A 69 -8.32 -0.38 -10.25
C LEU A 69 -7.89 0.70 -9.26
N GLU A 70 -7.15 1.71 -9.72
CA GLU A 70 -6.63 2.81 -8.88
C GLU A 70 -7.72 3.52 -8.07
N PRO A 71 -8.82 4.02 -8.66
CA PRO A 71 -9.83 4.75 -7.89
C PRO A 71 -10.56 3.84 -6.88
N ILE A 72 -10.73 2.54 -7.20
CA ILE A 72 -11.34 1.56 -6.29
C ILE A 72 -10.45 1.36 -5.06
N LEU A 73 -9.14 1.15 -5.25
CA LEU A 73 -8.21 0.95 -4.15
C LEU A 73 -7.99 2.21 -3.32
N ARG A 74 -8.00 3.38 -3.95
CA ARG A 74 -7.99 4.68 -3.26
C ARG A 74 -9.19 4.82 -2.35
N GLN A 75 -10.41 4.66 -2.88
CA GLN A 75 -11.64 4.75 -2.10
C GLN A 75 -11.69 3.72 -0.97
N TYR A 76 -11.25 2.49 -1.25
CA TYR A 76 -11.18 1.44 -0.24
C TYR A 76 -10.23 1.81 0.91
N SER A 77 -9.06 2.36 0.57
CA SER A 77 -8.07 2.80 1.56
C SER A 77 -8.60 3.97 2.39
N GLU A 78 -9.24 4.97 1.76
CA GLU A 78 -9.82 6.15 2.43
C GLU A 78 -10.92 5.79 3.44
N ALA A 79 -11.59 4.66 3.24
CA ALA A 79 -12.63 4.20 4.17
C ALA A 79 -12.08 3.67 5.50
N VAL A 80 -10.79 3.30 5.55
CA VAL A 80 -10.19 2.61 6.71
C VAL A 80 -8.85 3.19 7.18
N LEU A 81 -8.20 4.03 6.36
CA LEU A 81 -6.94 4.69 6.67
C LEU A 81 -7.11 6.22 6.70
N PRO A 82 -6.31 6.92 7.50
CA PRO A 82 -6.26 8.37 7.45
C PRO A 82 -5.63 8.88 6.15
N GLU A 83 -6.00 10.10 5.74
CA GLU A 83 -5.60 10.70 4.44
C GLU A 83 -4.09 10.66 4.16
N TYR A 84 -3.25 10.87 5.19
CA TYR A 84 -1.79 10.89 5.04
C TYR A 84 -1.15 9.51 4.82
N MET A 85 -1.93 8.43 4.95
CA MET A 85 -1.52 7.05 4.65
C MET A 85 -1.99 6.57 3.28
N ILE A 86 -2.75 7.38 2.53
CA ILE A 86 -3.28 6.98 1.23
C ILE A 86 -2.20 7.14 0.15
N PRO A 87 -1.85 6.07 -0.61
CA PRO A 87 -0.94 6.20 -1.74
C PRO A 87 -1.43 7.22 -2.78
N THR A 88 -0.51 8.06 -3.25
CA THR A 88 -0.80 9.15 -4.20
C THR A 88 -0.53 8.78 -5.65
N ARG A 89 0.12 7.62 -5.86
CA ARG A 89 0.53 7.07 -7.15
C ARG A 89 0.52 5.55 -7.09
#